data_AF-A0A670ZSA4-F1
#
_entry.id   AF-A0A670ZSA4-F1
#
_cell.length_a   1.000
_cell.length_b   1.000
_cell.length_c   1.000
_cell.angle_alpha   90.00
_cell.angle_beta   90.00
_cell.angle_gamma   90.00
#
_symmetry.space_group_name_H-M   'P 1'
#
loop_
_entity.id
_entity.type
_entity.pdbx_description
1 polymer ?
#
loop_
_entity_poly.entity_id
_entity_poly.type
_entity_poly.pdbx_seq_one_letter_code
_entity_poly.pdbx_strand_id
1 'polypeptide(L)'
;PVAPPKPRRRRGRMAAGLQNPPTRFHGVHGAHVRLDASRTRATRVESFAHGLCFSHRPLEPGQIFLVEIEEKEPGWCGHLRVGLTAHDPRDLPAVPEYSLPDLVSLGDSWVFAITRSHNRVSEAPAGGRGLLCGPHLLIEQVRIPRDKLVGRSRPGRYSHILDELYKANVLPPTARKSRIGVLFTPQPDGTADMHIIINGEDMGPSARGLPGSRPLYAVVDIFASTKSVRIIQVEYGLPSLETLCRTAIQRHISHRLAIDGLNLPPLLKNLCKYE
;
A
#
# COMPACT_ATOMS: atom_id res chain seq x y z
N PRO A 1 -52.61 35.97 27.98
CA PRO A 1 -51.70 35.95 26.81
C PRO A 1 -50.47 35.07 27.10
N VAL A 2 -50.57 33.79 26.72
CA VAL A 2 -49.52 32.78 26.92
C VAL A 2 -48.66 32.72 25.66
N ALA A 3 -47.35 32.89 25.81
CA ALA A 3 -46.40 32.90 24.70
C ALA A 3 -46.28 31.50 24.03
N PRO A 4 -46.01 31.42 22.72
CA PRO A 4 -45.91 30.14 22.03
C PRO A 4 -44.59 29.41 22.36
N PRO A 5 -44.55 28.07 22.31
CA PRO A 5 -43.35 27.30 22.62
C PRO A 5 -42.32 27.42 21.49
N LYS A 6 -41.04 27.57 21.86
CA LYS A 6 -39.91 27.61 20.92
C LYS A 6 -39.69 26.24 20.26
N PRO A 7 -39.30 26.19 18.97
CA PRO A 7 -39.08 24.93 18.28
C PRO A 7 -37.84 24.22 18.84
N ARG A 8 -38.00 22.95 19.21
CA ARG A 8 -36.90 22.06 19.58
C ARG A 8 -36.01 21.83 18.36
N ARG A 9 -34.75 22.30 18.42
CA ARG A 9 -33.69 21.93 17.48
C ARG A 9 -33.58 20.40 17.44
N ARG A 10 -33.99 19.79 16.32
CA ARG A 10 -33.64 18.41 16.00
C ARG A 10 -32.11 18.35 15.95
N ARG A 11 -31.49 17.69 16.95
CA ARG A 11 -30.10 17.25 16.84
C ARG A 11 -30.05 16.31 15.64
N GLY A 12 -29.51 16.80 14.52
CA GLY A 12 -29.15 15.95 13.40
C GLY A 12 -28.23 14.86 13.95
N ARG A 13 -28.62 13.60 13.78
CA ARG A 13 -27.69 12.48 13.87
C ARG A 13 -26.58 12.82 12.88
N MET A 14 -25.39 13.17 13.37
CA MET A 14 -24.20 13.09 12.55
C MET A 14 -24.14 11.64 12.05
N ALA A 15 -24.22 11.46 10.74
CA ALA A 15 -23.95 10.18 10.13
C ALA A 15 -22.55 9.76 10.61
N ALA A 16 -22.50 8.69 11.39
CA ALA A 16 -21.24 8.02 11.67
C ALA A 16 -20.59 7.74 10.32
N GLY A 17 -19.36 8.25 10.13
CA GLY A 17 -18.62 8.06 8.89
C GLY A 17 -18.66 6.59 8.51
N LEU A 18 -19.05 6.30 7.27
CA LEU A 18 -19.04 4.96 6.70
C LEU A 18 -17.59 4.45 6.74
N GLN A 19 -17.22 3.75 7.82
CA GLN A 19 -15.96 3.03 7.86
C GLN A 19 -16.10 1.90 6.86
N ASN A 20 -15.40 1.99 5.74
CA ASN A 20 -15.29 0.88 4.81
C ASN A 20 -14.80 -0.35 5.59
N PRO A 21 -15.40 -1.53 5.37
CA PRO A 21 -14.98 -2.73 6.06
C PRO A 21 -13.49 -2.99 5.80
N PRO A 22 -12.75 -3.53 6.78
CA PRO A 22 -11.32 -3.74 6.64
C PRO A 22 -11.03 -4.70 5.49
N THR A 23 -10.01 -4.37 4.72
CA THR A 23 -9.52 -5.17 3.60
C THR A 23 -8.99 -6.51 4.10
N ARG A 24 -9.36 -7.60 3.42
CA ARG A 24 -8.98 -8.98 3.75
C ARG A 24 -8.59 -9.74 2.49
N PHE A 25 -7.87 -10.84 2.67
CA PHE A 25 -7.69 -11.85 1.64
C PHE A 25 -9.00 -12.63 1.42
N HIS A 26 -9.24 -13.01 0.17
CA HIS A 26 -10.34 -13.90 -0.21
C HIS A 26 -10.13 -15.30 0.39
N GLY A 27 -11.22 -16.06 0.59
CA GLY A 27 -11.14 -17.44 1.08
C GLY A 27 -10.60 -18.43 0.04
N VAL A 28 -10.76 -18.11 -1.24
CA VAL A 28 -10.11 -18.80 -2.37
C VAL A 28 -8.70 -18.25 -2.53
N HIS A 29 -7.72 -19.14 -2.47
CA HIS A 29 -6.28 -18.85 -2.59
C HIS A 29 -5.56 -20.13 -3.04
N GLY A 30 -4.27 -20.04 -3.34
CA GLY A 30 -3.44 -21.16 -3.76
C GLY A 30 -3.32 -22.24 -2.69
N ALA A 31 -3.06 -23.47 -3.14
CA ALA A 31 -3.05 -24.67 -2.29
C ALA A 31 -2.04 -24.62 -1.13
N HIS A 32 -0.94 -23.87 -1.30
CA HIS A 32 0.11 -23.76 -0.27
C HIS A 32 -0.03 -22.51 0.59
N VAL A 33 -1.13 -21.75 0.48
CA VAL A 33 -1.38 -20.59 1.31
C VAL A 33 -2.21 -20.98 2.53
N ARG A 34 -1.84 -20.47 3.69
CA ARG A 34 -2.65 -20.49 4.90
C ARG A 34 -2.93 -19.06 5.35
N LEU A 35 -4.20 -18.74 5.53
CA LEU A 35 -4.63 -17.45 6.06
C LEU A 35 -4.75 -17.50 7.59
N ASP A 36 -4.50 -16.38 8.25
CA ASP A 36 -4.83 -16.25 9.67
C ASP A 36 -6.35 -16.10 9.89
N ALA A 37 -6.80 -16.17 11.15
CA ALA A 37 -8.22 -16.08 11.49
C ALA A 37 -8.88 -14.77 11.00
N SER A 38 -8.11 -13.69 10.94
CA SER A 38 -8.58 -12.40 10.44
C SER A 38 -8.53 -12.29 8.90
N ARG A 39 -7.94 -13.25 8.19
CA ARG A 39 -7.66 -13.17 6.74
C ARG A 39 -6.91 -11.88 6.37
N THR A 40 -6.04 -11.40 7.24
CA THR A 40 -5.16 -10.25 6.98
C THR A 40 -3.71 -10.67 6.81
N ARG A 41 -3.33 -11.88 7.21
CA ARG A 41 -2.02 -12.48 6.95
C ARG A 41 -2.18 -13.71 6.08
N ALA A 42 -1.35 -13.80 5.05
CA ALA A 42 -1.23 -14.97 4.19
C ALA A 42 0.20 -15.50 4.28
N THR A 43 0.33 -16.79 4.57
CA THR A 43 1.62 -17.48 4.74
C THR A 43 1.68 -18.66 3.79
N ARG A 44 2.72 -18.71 2.95
CA ARG A 44 2.99 -19.90 2.14
C ARG A 44 3.62 -20.97 3.02
N VAL A 45 2.97 -22.12 3.18
CA VAL A 45 3.43 -23.17 4.09
C VAL A 45 4.30 -24.23 3.43
N GLU A 46 4.25 -24.34 2.11
CA GLU A 46 4.96 -25.37 1.34
C GLU A 46 5.48 -24.83 -0.01
N SER A 47 6.55 -25.47 -0.52
CA SER A 47 7.15 -25.17 -1.84
C SER A 47 7.55 -23.69 -2.01
N PHE A 48 7.78 -23.29 -3.27
CA PHE A 48 8.01 -21.92 -3.72
C PHE A 48 6.83 -21.35 -4.56
N ALA A 49 5.84 -22.19 -4.86
CA ALA A 49 4.72 -21.97 -5.77
C ALA A 49 3.35 -22.12 -5.06
N HIS A 50 2.25 -22.04 -5.82
CA HIS A 50 0.86 -22.06 -5.32
C HIS A 50 0.59 -21.01 -4.23
N GLY A 51 1.20 -19.83 -4.41
CA GLY A 51 1.16 -18.71 -3.46
C GLY A 51 0.09 -17.66 -3.74
N LEU A 52 -0.78 -17.88 -4.74
CA LEU A 52 -1.77 -16.91 -5.21
C LEU A 52 -2.80 -16.57 -4.13
N CYS A 53 -3.02 -15.28 -3.91
CA CYS A 53 -4.01 -14.72 -3.01
C CYS A 53 -4.76 -13.61 -3.73
N PHE A 54 -6.03 -13.40 -3.37
CA PHE A 54 -6.89 -12.37 -3.94
C PHE A 54 -7.44 -11.43 -2.87
N SER A 55 -7.82 -10.20 -3.23
CA SER A 55 -8.63 -9.37 -2.33
C SER A 55 -10.01 -10.01 -2.10
N HIS A 56 -10.55 -9.89 -0.89
CA HIS A 56 -11.85 -10.46 -0.57
C HIS A 56 -13.01 -9.84 -1.38
N ARG A 57 -12.86 -8.57 -1.75
CA ARG A 57 -13.82 -7.81 -2.54
C ARG A 57 -13.09 -7.15 -3.71
N PRO A 58 -13.81 -6.79 -4.79
CA PRO A 58 -13.27 -5.88 -5.79
C PRO A 58 -12.76 -4.60 -5.12
N LEU A 59 -11.70 -4.03 -5.66
CA LEU A 59 -11.21 -2.74 -5.24
C LEU A 59 -12.11 -1.64 -5.81
N GLU A 60 -12.36 -0.62 -5.01
CA GLU A 60 -12.94 0.62 -5.50
C GLU A 60 -11.87 1.43 -6.28
N PRO A 61 -12.26 2.29 -7.23
CA PRO A 61 -11.34 3.21 -7.90
C PRO A 61 -10.49 4.01 -6.89
N GLY A 62 -9.16 3.94 -7.03
CA GLY A 62 -8.19 4.57 -6.12
C GLY A 62 -7.99 3.87 -4.77
N GLN A 63 -8.69 2.75 -4.51
CA GLN A 63 -8.46 1.94 -3.33
C GLN A 63 -7.17 1.12 -3.48
N ILE A 64 -6.25 1.28 -2.52
CA ILE A 64 -4.98 0.56 -2.47
C ILE A 64 -5.15 -0.74 -1.70
N PHE A 65 -4.74 -1.84 -2.33
CA PHE A 65 -4.51 -3.10 -1.65
C PHE A 65 -3.03 -3.17 -1.26
N LEU A 66 -2.74 -2.86 0.01
CA LEU A 66 -1.37 -2.72 0.52
C LEU A 66 -0.97 -3.91 1.38
N VAL A 67 0.16 -4.54 1.05
CA VAL A 67 0.74 -5.64 1.83
C VAL A 67 2.15 -5.33 2.31
N GLU A 68 2.47 -5.74 3.53
CA GLU A 68 3.82 -5.73 4.10
C GLU A 68 4.41 -7.14 4.07
N ILE A 69 5.66 -7.29 3.65
CA ILE A 69 6.38 -8.56 3.71
C ILE A 69 6.83 -8.82 5.17
N GLU A 70 6.23 -9.81 5.81
CA GLU A 70 6.55 -10.14 7.22
C GLU A 70 7.75 -11.08 7.33
N GLU A 71 7.82 -12.09 6.46
CA GLU A 71 8.83 -13.14 6.49
C GLU A 71 9.36 -13.45 5.08
N LYS A 72 10.63 -13.86 5.04
CA LYS A 72 11.33 -14.36 3.86
C LYS A 72 11.71 -15.81 4.10
N GLU A 73 11.71 -16.62 3.04
CA GLU A 73 12.19 -17.99 3.06
C GLU A 73 13.62 -18.02 2.50
N PRO A 74 14.64 -18.39 3.30
CA PRO A 74 16.00 -18.53 2.82
C PRO A 74 16.11 -19.69 1.82
N GLY A 75 17.09 -19.60 0.90
CA GLY A 75 17.35 -20.65 -0.10
C GLY A 75 16.52 -20.56 -1.38
N TRP A 76 15.50 -19.69 -1.45
CA TRP A 76 14.76 -19.42 -2.68
C TRP A 76 15.15 -18.08 -3.30
N CYS A 77 15.21 -18.05 -4.64
CA CYS A 77 15.46 -16.85 -5.43
C CYS A 77 14.20 -16.46 -6.20
N GLY A 78 13.84 -15.18 -6.16
CA GLY A 78 12.64 -14.65 -6.82
C GLY A 78 11.92 -13.63 -5.95
N HIS A 79 10.94 -12.96 -6.55
CA HIS A 79 10.29 -11.79 -5.98
C HIS A 79 8.79 -11.99 -5.81
N LEU A 80 8.20 -11.26 -4.86
CA LEU A 80 6.76 -11.11 -4.74
C LEU A 80 6.19 -10.61 -6.08
N ARG A 81 5.02 -11.10 -6.48
CA ARG A 81 4.30 -10.59 -7.65
C ARG A 81 2.95 -10.04 -7.21
N VAL A 82 2.55 -8.91 -7.79
CA VAL A 82 1.28 -8.24 -7.46
C VAL A 82 0.61 -7.72 -8.73
N GLY A 83 -0.70 -7.52 -8.66
CA GLY A 83 -1.45 -7.08 -9.83
C GLY A 83 -2.94 -6.98 -9.56
N LEU A 84 -3.69 -6.91 -10.66
CA LEU A 84 -5.16 -6.94 -10.66
C LEU A 84 -5.67 -8.06 -11.57
N THR A 85 -6.88 -8.53 -11.29
CA THR A 85 -7.63 -9.45 -12.16
C THR A 85 -9.10 -9.04 -12.22
N ALA A 86 -9.73 -9.17 -13.39
CA ALA A 86 -11.17 -9.01 -13.57
C ALA A 86 -11.95 -10.33 -13.45
N HIS A 87 -11.28 -11.41 -13.02
CA HIS A 87 -11.91 -12.67 -12.63
C HIS A 87 -12.36 -12.61 -11.17
N ASP A 88 -13.60 -13.04 -10.90
CA ASP A 88 -14.02 -13.27 -9.52
C ASP A 88 -13.31 -14.52 -8.98
N PRO A 89 -12.61 -14.44 -7.82
CA PRO A 89 -11.93 -15.60 -7.25
C PRO A 89 -12.85 -16.80 -7.00
N ARG A 90 -14.17 -16.60 -6.87
CA ARG A 90 -15.16 -17.67 -6.67
C ARG A 90 -15.49 -18.43 -7.95
N ASP A 91 -15.30 -17.80 -9.11
CA ASP A 91 -15.64 -18.35 -10.42
C ASP A 91 -14.44 -19.08 -11.05
N LEU A 92 -13.27 -19.00 -10.41
CA LEU A 92 -12.09 -19.78 -10.82
C LEU A 92 -12.33 -21.27 -10.55
N PRO A 93 -12.27 -22.15 -11.57
CA PRO A 93 -12.45 -23.59 -11.38
C PRO A 93 -11.35 -24.20 -10.50
N ALA A 94 -10.13 -23.68 -10.61
CA ALA A 94 -9.02 -23.94 -9.73
C ALA A 94 -8.11 -22.71 -9.69
N VAL A 95 -7.47 -22.46 -8.55
CA VAL A 95 -6.45 -21.41 -8.45
C VAL A 95 -5.18 -21.92 -9.14
N PRO A 96 -4.64 -21.19 -10.13
CA PRO A 96 -3.42 -21.61 -10.83
C PRO A 96 -2.21 -21.77 -9.89
N GLU A 97 -1.19 -22.48 -10.37
CA GLU A 97 0.05 -22.64 -9.61
C GLU A 97 0.85 -21.34 -9.53
N TYR A 98 0.91 -20.60 -10.65
CA TYR A 98 1.63 -19.34 -10.75
C TYR A 98 0.72 -18.20 -11.24
N SER A 99 0.97 -16.98 -10.75
CA SER A 99 0.39 -15.80 -11.40
C SER A 99 0.92 -15.60 -12.83
N LEU A 100 2.19 -15.94 -13.05
CA LEU A 100 2.88 -15.80 -14.32
C LEU A 100 3.50 -17.15 -14.73
N PRO A 101 3.17 -17.70 -15.91
CA PRO A 101 2.24 -17.13 -16.90
C PRO A 101 0.76 -17.47 -16.61
N ASP A 102 0.46 -18.49 -15.79
CA ASP A 102 -0.83 -19.20 -15.82
C ASP A 102 -2.06 -18.29 -15.63
N LEU A 103 -2.11 -17.50 -14.55
CA LEU A 103 -3.25 -16.59 -14.30
C LEU A 103 -3.39 -15.53 -15.39
N VAL A 104 -2.26 -14.98 -15.88
CA VAL A 104 -2.27 -13.99 -16.97
C VAL A 104 -2.73 -14.62 -18.29
N SER A 105 -2.37 -15.88 -18.56
CA SER A 105 -2.80 -16.62 -19.74
C SER A 105 -4.31 -16.91 -19.77
N LEU A 106 -5.00 -16.87 -18.63
CA LEU A 106 -6.47 -16.90 -18.58
C LEU A 106 -7.13 -15.62 -19.12
N GLY A 107 -6.33 -14.59 -19.43
CA GLY A 107 -6.81 -13.27 -19.81
C GLY A 107 -7.27 -12.44 -18.61
N ASP A 108 -7.59 -11.17 -18.85
CA ASP A 108 -8.18 -10.25 -17.86
C ASP A 108 -7.40 -10.15 -16.54
N SER A 109 -6.09 -10.41 -16.56
CA SER A 109 -5.22 -10.36 -15.39
C SER A 109 -3.90 -9.68 -15.73
N TRP A 110 -3.49 -8.73 -14.89
CA TRP A 110 -2.30 -7.90 -15.07
C TRP A 110 -1.43 -8.02 -13.82
N VAL A 111 -0.45 -8.91 -13.85
CA VAL A 111 0.41 -9.23 -12.70
C VAL A 111 1.87 -9.02 -13.05
N PHE A 112 2.63 -8.43 -12.13
CA PHE A 112 4.04 -8.12 -12.33
C PHE A 112 4.89 -8.58 -11.15
N ALA A 113 6.09 -9.07 -11.45
CA ALA A 113 7.11 -9.29 -10.43
C ALA A 113 7.70 -7.96 -9.95
N ILE A 114 7.83 -7.82 -8.63
CA ILE A 114 8.41 -6.63 -8.01
C ILE A 114 9.94 -6.71 -8.10
N THR A 115 10.51 -5.94 -9.02
CA THR A 115 11.96 -5.88 -9.26
C THR A 115 12.50 -4.47 -8.97
N ARG A 116 13.83 -4.33 -8.96
CA ARG A 116 14.53 -3.06 -8.73
C ARG A 116 14.21 -1.98 -9.77
N SER A 117 13.87 -2.38 -10.99
CA SER A 117 13.64 -1.48 -12.12
C SER A 117 12.18 -1.45 -12.55
N HIS A 118 11.25 -1.91 -11.70
CA HIS A 118 9.84 -1.95 -12.05
C HIS A 118 9.35 -0.53 -12.38
N ASN A 119 9.02 -0.30 -13.65
CA ASN A 119 8.49 0.95 -14.21
C ASN A 119 9.07 2.24 -13.61
N ARG A 120 10.39 2.36 -13.51
CA ARG A 120 11.01 3.66 -13.25
C ARG A 120 10.72 4.59 -14.43
N VAL A 121 9.60 5.29 -14.38
CA VAL A 121 9.38 6.49 -15.17
C VAL A 121 10.49 7.44 -14.74
N SER A 122 11.40 7.79 -15.64
CA SER A 122 12.40 8.82 -15.37
C SER A 122 11.66 10.11 -14.99
N GLU A 123 11.59 10.44 -13.71
CA GLU A 123 11.35 11.82 -13.33
C GLU A 123 12.65 12.60 -13.50
N ALA A 124 12.49 13.77 -14.09
CA ALA A 124 13.46 14.87 -14.16
C ALA A 124 14.20 15.05 -12.82
N PRO A 125 15.42 15.64 -12.82
CA PRO A 125 16.35 15.54 -11.71
C PRO A 125 15.65 15.92 -10.41
N ALA A 126 15.80 15.08 -9.39
CA ALA A 126 15.31 15.31 -8.04
C ALA A 126 15.74 16.71 -7.57
N GLY A 127 14.89 17.71 -7.83
CA GLY A 127 14.94 19.00 -7.16
C GLY A 127 14.92 18.69 -5.69
N GLY A 128 15.97 19.12 -4.99
CA GLY A 128 16.42 18.57 -3.72
C GLY A 128 15.28 18.17 -2.79
N ARG A 129 15.38 16.96 -2.21
CA ARG A 129 14.50 16.52 -1.12
C ARG A 129 14.72 17.43 0.08
N GLY A 130 14.10 18.60 0.04
CA GLY A 130 13.97 19.51 1.14
C GLY A 130 13.05 18.93 2.21
N LEU A 131 12.95 19.66 3.32
CA LEU A 131 12.17 19.38 4.53
C LEU A 131 10.63 19.17 4.32
N LEU A 132 10.14 18.97 3.10
CA LEU A 132 8.75 19.18 2.69
C LEU A 132 8.19 18.09 1.75
N CYS A 133 8.50 16.80 1.96
CA CYS A 133 7.69 15.77 1.32
C CYS A 133 6.27 15.84 1.93
N GLY A 134 5.27 16.16 1.10
CA GLY A 134 3.88 16.29 1.56
C GLY A 134 3.38 15.02 2.25
N PRO A 135 2.42 15.10 3.18
CA PRO A 135 2.00 13.95 3.99
C PRO A 135 1.23 12.88 3.20
N HIS A 136 0.94 13.15 1.92
CA HIS A 136 0.24 12.24 1.01
C HIS A 136 1.11 11.92 -0.21
N LEU A 137 0.99 10.70 -0.70
CA LEU A 137 1.32 10.32 -2.07
C LEU A 137 0.14 10.69 -2.96
N LEU A 138 0.41 11.35 -4.08
CA LEU A 138 -0.58 11.75 -5.07
C LEU A 138 -0.41 10.83 -6.28
N ILE A 139 -1.50 10.17 -6.67
CA ILE A 139 -1.58 9.37 -7.89
C ILE A 139 -2.82 9.85 -8.60
N GLU A 140 -2.65 10.69 -9.63
CA GLU A 140 -3.75 11.41 -10.28
C GLU A 140 -4.63 12.14 -9.24
N GLN A 141 -5.93 11.86 -9.18
CA GLN A 141 -6.88 12.38 -8.18
C GLN A 141 -6.81 11.69 -6.80
N VAL A 142 -6.06 10.60 -6.68
CA VAL A 142 -6.01 9.78 -5.46
C VAL A 142 -4.98 10.34 -4.48
N ARG A 143 -5.39 10.47 -3.22
CA ARG A 143 -4.55 10.99 -2.12
C ARG A 143 -4.38 9.92 -1.05
N ILE A 144 -3.16 9.42 -0.89
CA ILE A 144 -2.87 8.29 0.01
C ILE A 144 -1.90 8.73 1.12
N PRO A 145 -2.23 8.57 2.42
CA PRO A 145 -1.32 8.92 3.50
C PRO A 145 0.01 8.14 3.44
N ARG A 146 1.14 8.84 3.42
CA ARG A 146 2.48 8.23 3.23
C ARG A 146 2.93 7.38 4.42
N ASP A 147 2.48 7.70 5.62
CA ASP A 147 2.83 7.02 6.86
C ASP A 147 2.42 5.54 6.88
N LYS A 148 1.40 5.17 6.12
CA LYS A 148 0.99 3.77 5.91
C LYS A 148 1.74 3.09 4.77
N LEU A 149 2.33 3.82 3.83
CA LEU A 149 2.95 3.23 2.64
C LEU A 149 4.38 2.74 2.84
N VAL A 150 5.04 3.14 3.94
CA VAL A 150 6.41 2.72 4.25
C VAL A 150 6.40 1.81 5.47
N GLY A 151 6.98 0.62 5.35
CA GLY A 151 7.17 -0.28 6.47
C GLY A 151 8.23 0.25 7.41
N ARG A 152 7.83 1.10 8.34
CA ARG A 152 8.72 1.61 9.38
C ARG A 152 9.07 0.46 10.31
N SER A 153 10.36 0.10 10.36
CA SER A 153 10.89 -0.47 11.61
C SER A 153 10.65 0.59 12.68
N ARG A 154 10.10 0.19 13.83
CA ARG A 154 9.68 1.04 14.97
C ARG A 154 10.43 2.39 15.02
N PRO A 155 9.75 3.54 15.26
CA PRO A 155 10.40 4.83 15.42
C PRO A 155 11.63 4.69 16.31
N GLY A 156 12.80 4.94 15.74
CA GLY A 156 14.07 4.50 16.32
C GLY A 156 15.23 5.18 15.63
N ARG A 157 16.40 5.16 16.29
CA ARG A 157 17.60 5.92 15.89
C ARG A 157 18.06 5.68 14.44
N TYR A 158 17.59 4.61 13.79
CA TYR A 158 18.04 4.13 12.49
C TYR A 158 16.91 3.89 11.47
N SER A 159 15.67 4.36 11.72
CA SER A 159 14.55 4.14 10.79
C SER A 159 14.82 4.67 9.37
N HIS A 160 15.43 5.86 9.27
CA HIS A 160 15.88 6.45 8.00
C HIS A 160 16.99 5.68 7.28
N ILE A 161 17.76 4.85 7.99
CA ILE A 161 18.83 4.10 7.36
C ILE A 161 18.23 3.12 6.36
N LEU A 162 17.05 2.55 6.63
CA LEU A 162 16.39 1.66 5.69
C LEU A 162 16.09 2.37 4.36
N ASP A 163 15.58 3.59 4.40
CA ASP A 163 15.32 4.40 3.19
C ASP A 163 16.61 4.64 2.40
N GLU A 164 17.70 4.98 3.09
CA GLU A 164 19.02 5.14 2.44
C GLU A 164 19.56 3.81 1.90
N LEU A 165 19.34 2.69 2.58
CA LEU A 165 19.74 1.37 2.09
C LEU A 165 18.93 0.93 0.86
N TYR A 166 17.64 1.29 0.78
CA TYR A 166 16.85 1.08 -0.43
C TYR A 166 17.36 1.98 -1.58
N LYS A 167 17.60 3.27 -1.34
CA LYS A 167 18.14 4.21 -2.35
C LYS A 167 19.54 3.82 -2.82
N ALA A 168 20.41 3.40 -1.91
CA ALA A 168 21.75 2.93 -2.18
C ALA A 168 21.78 1.50 -2.78
N ASN A 169 20.63 0.91 -3.10
CA ASN A 169 20.48 -0.43 -3.67
C ASN A 169 21.04 -1.58 -2.81
N VAL A 170 21.25 -1.35 -1.51
CA VAL A 170 21.71 -2.38 -0.55
C VAL A 170 20.58 -3.37 -0.24
N LEU A 171 19.34 -2.88 -0.10
CA LEU A 171 18.16 -3.72 0.14
C LEU A 171 17.31 -3.88 -1.13
N PRO A 172 16.81 -5.10 -1.45
CA PRO A 172 15.89 -5.28 -2.57
C PRO A 172 14.50 -4.70 -2.26
N PRO A 173 13.71 -4.29 -3.27
CA PRO A 173 12.34 -3.78 -3.07
C PRO A 173 11.38 -4.75 -2.37
N THR A 174 11.72 -6.04 -2.34
CA THR A 174 10.96 -7.11 -1.69
C THR A 174 11.65 -7.62 -0.42
N ALA A 175 12.41 -6.76 0.26
CA ALA A 175 13.00 -7.07 1.55
C ALA A 175 11.91 -7.24 2.62
N ARG A 176 12.28 -7.83 3.75
CA ARG A 176 11.40 -7.87 4.93
C ARG A 176 11.04 -6.43 5.32
N LYS A 177 9.78 -6.20 5.70
CA LYS A 177 9.18 -4.88 5.97
C LYS A 177 8.96 -4.00 4.75
N SER A 178 9.32 -4.40 3.54
CA SER A 178 8.86 -3.65 2.37
C SER A 178 7.33 -3.70 2.28
N ARG A 179 6.72 -2.59 1.91
CA ARG A 179 5.28 -2.46 1.65
C ARG A 179 5.05 -2.27 0.15
N ILE A 180 4.20 -3.14 -0.40
CA ILE A 180 3.88 -3.19 -1.82
C ILE A 180 2.37 -3.01 -1.93
N GLY A 181 1.95 -2.02 -2.72
CA GLY A 181 0.55 -1.71 -2.96
C GLY A 181 0.19 -1.84 -4.44
N VAL A 182 -1.05 -2.17 -4.71
CA VAL A 182 -1.65 -2.09 -6.05
C VAL A 182 -2.99 -1.37 -5.96
N LEU A 183 -3.26 -0.53 -6.95
CA LEU A 183 -4.55 0.15 -7.13
C LEU A 183 -4.81 0.36 -8.63
N PHE A 184 -6.02 0.81 -8.96
CA PHE A 184 -6.29 1.35 -10.28
C PHE A 184 -6.94 2.73 -10.21
N THR A 185 -6.73 3.53 -11.24
CA THR A 185 -7.38 4.82 -11.44
C THR A 185 -8.19 4.82 -12.74
N PRO A 186 -9.44 5.29 -12.72
CA PRO A 186 -10.30 5.32 -13.90
C PRO A 186 -9.86 6.43 -14.85
N GLN A 187 -9.90 6.14 -16.14
CA GLN A 187 -9.54 7.05 -17.22
C GLN A 187 -10.79 7.61 -17.93
N PRO A 188 -10.70 8.78 -18.59
CA PRO A 188 -11.85 9.42 -19.24
C PRO A 188 -12.50 8.59 -20.37
N ASP A 189 -11.75 7.66 -20.96
CA ASP A 189 -12.21 6.77 -22.03
C ASP A 189 -12.99 5.54 -21.50
N GLY A 190 -13.21 5.45 -20.18
CA GLY A 190 -13.89 4.33 -19.53
C GLY A 190 -12.97 3.15 -19.19
N THR A 191 -11.68 3.24 -19.53
CA THR A 191 -10.67 2.28 -19.08
C THR A 191 -10.12 2.64 -17.71
N ALA A 192 -9.14 1.87 -17.23
CA ALA A 192 -8.41 2.15 -16.02
C ALA A 192 -6.91 1.89 -16.17
N ASP A 193 -6.12 2.64 -15.40
CA ASP A 193 -4.68 2.48 -15.29
C ASP A 193 -4.35 1.83 -13.94
N MET A 194 -3.58 0.76 -13.95
CA MET A 194 -3.10 0.08 -12.75
C MET A 194 -1.77 0.67 -12.30
N HIS A 195 -1.68 1.04 -11.02
CA HIS A 195 -0.45 1.55 -10.41
C HIS A 195 0.07 0.57 -9.36
N ILE A 196 1.40 0.44 -9.31
CA ILE A 196 2.10 -0.30 -8.25
C ILE A 196 2.87 0.68 -7.39
N ILE A 197 2.73 0.55 -6.08
CA ILE A 197 3.38 1.39 -5.08
C ILE A 197 4.41 0.53 -4.34
N ILE A 198 5.64 1.02 -4.25
CA ILE A 198 6.72 0.35 -3.52
C ILE A 198 7.26 1.32 -2.47
N ASN A 199 7.09 0.99 -1.19
CA ASN A 199 7.58 1.80 -0.07
C ASN A 199 7.24 3.30 -0.19
N GLY A 200 6.00 3.62 -0.56
CA GLY A 200 5.52 4.99 -0.68
C GLY A 200 5.93 5.73 -1.96
N GLU A 201 6.58 5.05 -2.90
CA GLU A 201 6.86 5.57 -4.24
C GLU A 201 5.88 4.94 -5.23
N ASP A 202 5.24 5.77 -6.07
CA ASP A 202 4.41 5.31 -7.18
C ASP A 202 5.33 4.94 -8.35
N MET A 203 5.13 3.77 -8.94
CA MET A 203 5.89 3.30 -10.11
C MET A 203 5.22 3.73 -11.44
N GLY A 204 4.21 4.59 -11.36
CA GLY A 204 3.41 5.02 -12.49
C GLY A 204 2.47 3.92 -13.02
N PRO A 205 1.84 4.15 -14.19
CA PRO A 205 0.89 3.22 -14.79
C PRO A 205 1.59 1.93 -15.24
N SER A 206 1.54 0.89 -14.41
CA SER A 206 2.13 -0.41 -14.69
C SER A 206 1.38 -1.21 -15.75
N ALA A 207 0.07 -0.98 -15.89
CA ALA A 207 -0.73 -1.46 -17.01
C ALA A 207 -1.81 -0.43 -17.31
N ARG A 208 -2.16 -0.28 -18.58
CA ARG A 208 -3.18 0.67 -19.06
C ARG A 208 -4.29 -0.07 -19.80
N GLY A 209 -5.45 0.55 -19.94
CA GLY A 209 -6.55 -0.02 -20.71
C GLY A 209 -7.26 -1.17 -20.00
N LEU A 210 -7.18 -1.25 -18.66
CA LEU A 210 -7.96 -2.21 -17.89
C LEU A 210 -9.46 -1.89 -18.02
N PRO A 211 -10.35 -2.89 -17.90
CA PRO A 211 -11.79 -2.67 -17.99
C PRO A 211 -12.30 -1.94 -16.73
N GLY A 212 -12.33 -0.61 -16.76
CA GLY A 212 -12.67 0.23 -15.60
C GLY A 212 -14.10 0.08 -15.08
N SER A 213 -15.01 -0.47 -15.90
CA SER A 213 -16.39 -0.78 -15.51
C SER A 213 -16.58 -2.16 -14.88
N ARG A 214 -15.57 -3.04 -14.98
CA ARG A 214 -15.63 -4.40 -14.41
C ARG A 214 -15.08 -4.42 -12.98
N PRO A 215 -15.55 -5.32 -12.11
CA PRO A 215 -14.94 -5.53 -10.81
C PRO A 215 -13.49 -5.99 -10.96
N LEU A 216 -12.55 -5.29 -10.33
CA LEU A 216 -11.13 -5.63 -10.32
C LEU A 216 -10.69 -6.08 -8.92
N TYR A 217 -10.15 -7.29 -8.81
CA TYR A 217 -9.62 -7.84 -7.57
C TYR A 217 -8.10 -7.68 -7.51
N ALA A 218 -7.57 -7.40 -6.32
CA ALA A 218 -6.13 -7.43 -6.11
C ALA A 218 -5.61 -8.86 -6.19
N VAL A 219 -4.44 -9.04 -6.79
CA VAL A 219 -3.71 -10.31 -6.86
C VAL A 219 -2.39 -10.14 -6.13
N VAL A 220 -2.05 -11.08 -5.25
CA VAL A 220 -0.75 -11.19 -4.60
C VAL A 220 -0.27 -12.63 -4.71
N ASP A 221 0.85 -12.85 -5.39
CA ASP A 221 1.49 -14.17 -5.50
C ASP A 221 2.68 -14.24 -4.53
N ILE A 222 2.50 -15.00 -3.44
CA ILE A 222 3.52 -15.24 -2.42
C ILE A 222 4.55 -16.23 -2.99
N PHE A 223 5.40 -15.71 -3.86
CA PHE A 223 6.31 -16.49 -4.69
C PHE A 223 7.76 -16.51 -4.16
N ALA A 224 8.44 -17.64 -4.37
CA ALA A 224 9.86 -17.84 -4.10
C ALA A 224 10.31 -17.37 -2.71
N SER A 225 11.21 -16.38 -2.63
CA SER A 225 11.82 -15.93 -1.37
C SER A 225 10.83 -15.28 -0.39
N THR A 226 9.61 -14.94 -0.81
CA THR A 226 8.60 -14.37 0.08
C THR A 226 7.83 -15.49 0.78
N LYS A 227 7.80 -15.46 2.13
CA LYS A 227 7.16 -16.49 2.95
C LYS A 227 5.77 -16.08 3.43
N SER A 228 5.65 -14.85 3.92
CA SER A 228 4.36 -14.33 4.37
C SER A 228 4.23 -12.83 4.15
N VAL A 229 2.98 -12.42 3.95
CA VAL A 229 2.59 -11.02 3.80
C VAL A 229 1.39 -10.70 4.69
N ARG A 230 1.30 -9.46 5.14
CA ARG A 230 0.17 -8.93 5.91
C ARG A 230 -0.44 -7.72 5.22
N ILE A 231 -1.76 -7.67 5.11
CA ILE A 231 -2.50 -6.49 4.65
C ILE A 231 -2.36 -5.37 5.67
N ILE A 232 -1.95 -4.20 5.18
CA ILE A 232 -1.91 -2.95 5.94
C ILE A 232 -3.17 -2.16 5.62
N GLN A 233 -3.98 -1.89 6.65
CA GLN A 233 -5.18 -1.08 6.50
C GLN A 233 -4.80 0.38 6.27
N VAL A 234 -5.29 0.95 5.17
CA VAL A 234 -5.09 2.35 4.82
C VAL A 234 -6.37 3.11 5.08
N GLU A 235 -6.33 4.01 6.06
CA GLU A 235 -7.42 4.92 6.36
C GLU A 235 -7.26 6.17 5.50
N TYR A 236 -8.21 6.40 4.59
CA TYR A 236 -8.21 7.56 3.72
C TYR A 236 -8.71 8.80 4.47
N GLY A 237 -8.11 9.96 4.20
CA GLY A 237 -8.60 11.27 4.63
C GLY A 237 -7.60 12.08 5.44
N LEU A 238 -7.05 11.52 6.52
CA LEU A 238 -6.12 12.25 7.39
C LEU A 238 -4.85 11.43 7.66
N PRO A 239 -3.66 12.05 7.52
CA PRO A 239 -2.43 11.48 8.04
C PRO A 239 -2.52 11.28 9.55
N SER A 240 -1.68 10.39 10.10
CA SER A 240 -1.54 10.27 11.56
C SER A 240 -1.24 11.61 12.22
N LEU A 241 -1.69 11.75 13.47
CA LEU A 241 -1.34 12.89 14.32
C LEU A 241 0.18 13.09 14.39
N GLU A 242 0.94 12.00 14.45
CA GLU A 242 2.40 12.02 14.39
C GLU A 242 2.92 12.74 13.14
N THR A 243 2.38 12.39 11.96
CA THR A 243 2.75 13.02 10.69
C THR A 243 2.34 14.50 10.67
N LEU A 244 1.15 14.83 11.13
CA LEU A 244 0.66 16.22 11.19
C LEU A 244 1.52 17.09 12.12
N CYS A 245 1.84 16.60 13.33
CA CYS A 245 2.70 17.26 14.28
C CYS A 245 4.12 17.46 13.70
N ARG A 246 4.67 16.42 13.07
CA ARG A 246 5.98 16.48 12.41
C ARG A 246 6.01 17.56 11.32
N THR A 247 5.03 17.55 10.42
CA THR A 247 4.94 18.56 9.35
C THR A 247 4.77 19.97 9.92
N ALA A 248 3.98 20.14 10.99
CA ALA A 248 3.82 21.43 11.65
C ALA A 248 5.15 21.94 12.23
N ILE A 249 5.93 21.07 12.88
CA ILE A 249 7.26 21.41 13.41
C ILE A 249 8.22 21.76 12.27
N GLN A 250 8.32 20.91 11.24
CA GLN A 250 9.21 21.11 10.09
C GLN A 250 8.94 22.43 9.36
N ARG A 251 7.67 22.87 9.25
CA ARG A 251 7.31 24.15 8.62
C ARG A 251 7.88 25.38 9.31
N HIS A 252 8.19 25.29 10.61
CA HIS A 252 8.73 26.39 11.40
C HIS A 252 10.25 26.31 11.57
N ILE A 253 10.91 25.41 10.85
CA ILE A 253 12.34 25.15 10.99
C ILE A 253 13.03 25.41 9.65
N SER A 254 14.08 26.23 9.68
CA SER A 254 14.83 26.65 8.51
C SER A 254 15.71 25.52 7.94
N HIS A 255 16.30 24.68 8.79
CA HIS A 255 17.16 23.57 8.37
C HIS A 255 17.07 22.37 9.32
N ARG A 256 17.28 21.15 8.80
CA ARG A 256 17.19 19.89 9.56
C ARG A 256 18.02 19.88 10.85
N LEU A 257 19.19 20.52 10.85
CA LEU A 257 20.06 20.62 12.01
C LEU A 257 19.48 21.49 13.13
N ALA A 258 18.63 22.47 12.81
CA ALA A 258 17.99 23.31 13.81
C ALA A 258 16.98 22.54 14.70
N ILE A 259 16.59 21.31 14.31
CA ILE A 259 15.81 20.40 15.15
C ILE A 259 16.59 20.01 16.43
N ASP A 260 17.92 19.97 16.39
CA ASP A 260 18.73 19.67 17.58
C ASP A 260 18.57 20.72 18.69
N GLY A 261 18.29 21.97 18.32
CA GLY A 261 18.08 23.07 19.25
C GLY A 261 16.70 23.06 19.91
N LEU A 262 15.76 22.21 19.48
CA LEU A 262 14.44 22.15 20.11
C LEU A 262 14.52 21.48 21.49
N ASN A 263 13.68 21.92 22.43
CA ASN A 263 13.50 21.24 23.71
C ASN A 263 12.55 20.03 23.59
N LEU A 264 12.89 19.11 22.68
CA LEU A 264 12.14 17.87 22.45
C LEU A 264 12.95 16.63 22.89
N PRO A 265 12.28 15.56 23.35
CA PRO A 265 12.91 14.27 23.57
C PRO A 265 13.69 13.77 22.32
N PRO A 266 14.80 13.05 22.48
CA PRO A 266 15.62 12.58 21.37
C PRO A 266 14.86 11.78 20.30
N LEU A 267 13.86 10.99 20.72
CA LEU A 267 13.00 10.25 19.80
C LEU A 267 12.20 11.17 18.88
N LEU A 268 11.63 12.27 19.40
CA LEU A 268 10.88 13.23 18.61
C LEU A 268 11.79 14.09 17.72
N LYS A 269 13.01 14.41 18.18
CA LYS A 269 14.01 15.06 17.32
C LYS A 269 14.37 14.18 16.13
N ASN A 270 14.63 12.90 16.37
CA ASN A 270 14.92 11.94 15.31
C ASN A 270 13.73 11.80 14.36
N LEU A 271 12.52 11.64 14.89
CA LEU A 271 11.29 11.62 14.11
C LEU A 271 11.20 12.85 13.18
N CYS A 272 11.38 14.06 13.71
CA CYS A 272 11.27 15.28 12.92
C CYS A 272 12.38 15.44 11.89
N LYS A 273 13.56 14.89 12.15
CA LYS A 273 14.69 14.95 11.22
C LYS A 273 14.55 13.94 10.10
N TYR A 274 14.20 12.72 10.45
CA TYR A 274 14.48 11.53 9.66
C TYR A 274 13.24 10.91 9.04
N GLU A 275 12.05 11.39 9.41
CA GLU A 275 10.76 10.84 8.96
C GLU A 275 9.87 11.90 8.32
#